data_AF-A0A3R6B3T4-F1
#
_entry.id   AF-A0A3R6B3T4-F1
#
_cell.length_a   1.000
_cell.length_b   1.000
_cell.length_c   1.000
_cell.angle_alpha   90.00
_cell.angle_beta   90.00
_cell.angle_gamma   90.00
#
_symmetry.space_group_name_H-M   'P 1'
#
loop_
_entity.id
_entity.type
_entity.pdbx_description
1 polymer ?
#
loop_
_entity_poly.entity_id
_entity_poly.type
_entity_poly.pdbx_seq_one_letter_code
_entity_poly.pdbx_strand_id
1 'polypeptide(L)'
;MNEVFEKLSDVFEELRSEADEREYSIQTEETKKADKELKKANREYEKLLSELSAEQRNFLENYMDIVDHAHFQEQQRAYYQGIVDAVQILAGLGIVKESVKVKELLNTIMK
;
A
#
# COMPACT_ATOMS: atom_id res chain seq x y z
N MET A 1 -12.68 5.16 -7.38
CA MET A 1 -11.72 6.01 -6.66
C MET A 1 -12.18 7.45 -6.88
N ASN A 2 -12.13 8.35 -5.89
CA ASN A 2 -12.59 9.74 -6.10
C ASN A 2 -11.64 10.46 -7.09
N GLU A 3 -12.14 11.36 -7.93
CA GLU A 3 -11.36 12.14 -8.91
C GLU A 3 -10.23 12.95 -8.26
N VAL A 4 -10.40 13.38 -7.01
CA VAL A 4 -9.32 14.03 -6.24
C VAL A 4 -8.24 13.03 -5.83
N PHE A 5 -8.62 11.79 -5.55
CA PHE A 5 -7.66 10.72 -5.26
C PHE A 5 -6.86 10.31 -6.48
N GLU A 6 -7.48 10.24 -7.66
CA GLU A 6 -6.75 9.93 -8.90
C GLU A 6 -5.78 11.05 -9.29
N LYS A 7 -6.08 12.31 -8.95
CA LYS A 7 -5.14 13.43 -9.18
C LYS A 7 -4.01 13.48 -8.15
N LEU A 8 -4.25 12.99 -6.94
CA LEU A 8 -3.26 12.96 -5.86
C LEU A 8 -2.49 11.62 -5.82
N SER A 9 -2.97 10.57 -6.49
CA SER A 9 -2.34 9.25 -6.47
C SER A 9 -0.94 9.31 -7.03
N ASP A 10 -0.72 10.04 -8.13
CA ASP A 10 0.59 10.16 -8.75
C ASP A 10 1.58 10.84 -7.80
N VAL A 11 1.16 11.92 -7.12
CA VAL A 11 1.98 12.63 -6.13
C VAL A 11 2.26 11.77 -4.90
N PHE A 12 1.26 11.01 -4.42
CA PHE A 12 1.42 10.13 -3.28
C PHE A 12 2.26 8.90 -3.61
N GLU A 13 2.14 8.37 -4.82
CA GLU A 13 2.97 7.30 -5.35
C GLU A 13 4.41 7.76 -5.52
N GLU A 14 4.65 8.97 -6.01
CA GLU A 14 5.98 9.60 -6.02
C GLU A 14 6.53 9.73 -4.59
N LEU A 15 5.77 10.32 -3.67
CA LEU A 15 6.19 10.45 -2.27
C LEU A 15 6.53 9.08 -1.67
N ARG A 16 5.71 8.05 -1.93
CA ARG A 16 5.93 6.67 -1.48
C ARG A 16 7.15 6.01 -2.13
N SER A 17 7.37 6.27 -3.42
CA SER A 17 8.38 5.62 -4.27
C SER A 17 9.74 6.31 -4.25
N GLU A 18 9.85 7.51 -3.66
CA GLU A 18 11.12 8.08 -3.20
C GLU A 18 11.69 7.24 -2.04
N ALA A 19 12.24 6.08 -2.39
CA ALA A 19 12.99 5.15 -1.54
C ALA A 19 14.38 5.02 -2.16
N ASP A 20 15.41 5.67 -1.61
CA ASP A 20 16.26 5.10 -0.55
C ASP A 20 16.70 6.15 0.52
N GLU A 21 16.16 7.36 0.49
CA GLU A 21 16.60 8.49 1.34
C GLU A 21 15.61 8.90 2.45
N ARG A 22 14.53 8.14 2.66
CA ARG A 22 13.58 8.44 3.76
C ARG A 22 14.27 8.22 5.10
N GLU A 23 14.49 9.32 5.82
CA GLU A 23 15.10 9.35 7.16
C GLU A 23 14.32 8.50 8.18
N TYR A 24 13.00 8.36 8.01
CA TYR A 24 12.12 7.64 8.93
C TYR A 24 11.24 6.61 8.21
N SER A 25 11.56 5.32 8.38
CA SER A 25 10.69 4.19 8.00
C SER A 25 10.30 3.39 9.24
N ILE A 26 9.01 3.10 9.41
CA ILE A 26 8.53 2.27 10.51
C ILE A 26 8.59 0.81 10.08
N GLN A 27 9.52 0.05 10.66
CA GLN A 27 9.51 -1.41 10.59
C GLN A 27 9.21 -1.97 11.97
N THR A 28 8.04 -2.57 12.13
CA THR A 28 7.68 -3.27 13.36
C THR A 28 8.32 -4.66 13.41
N GLU A 29 8.44 -5.24 14.60
CA GLU A 29 8.98 -6.61 14.72
C GLU A 29 8.08 -7.64 14.02
N GLU A 30 6.76 -7.39 13.97
CA GLU A 30 5.79 -8.20 13.24
C GLU A 30 6.06 -8.16 11.72
N THR A 31 6.29 -6.97 11.15
CA THR A 31 6.62 -6.86 9.71
C THR A 31 7.92 -7.59 9.37
N LYS A 32 8.96 -7.44 10.20
CA LYS A 32 10.23 -8.18 10.01
C LYS A 32 10.04 -9.69 10.12
N LYS A 33 9.15 -10.16 10.99
CA LYS A 33 8.85 -11.59 11.15
C LYS A 33 8.10 -12.11 9.93
N ALA A 34 7.06 -11.41 9.48
CA ALA A 34 6.29 -11.76 8.29
C ALA A 34 7.18 -11.81 7.04
N ASP A 35 8.08 -10.85 6.85
CA ASP A 35 9.03 -10.84 5.73
C ASP A 35 9.97 -12.06 5.75
N LYS A 36 10.41 -12.48 6.94
CA LYS A 36 11.25 -13.68 7.09
C LYS A 36 10.48 -14.94 6.76
N GLU A 37 9.22 -15.04 7.16
CA GLU A 37 8.35 -16.18 6.84
C GLU A 37 8.04 -16.24 5.35
N LEU A 38 7.70 -15.10 4.73
CA LEU A 38 7.48 -14.98 3.30
C LEU A 38 8.73 -15.39 2.48
N LYS A 39 9.91 -14.89 2.86
CA LYS A 39 11.18 -15.28 2.21
C LYS A 39 11.47 -16.78 2.28
N LYS A 40 11.02 -17.47 3.33
CA LYS A 40 11.15 -18.94 3.43
C LYS A 40 10.14 -19.64 2.53
N ALA A 41 8.87 -19.24 2.61
CA ALA A 41 7.80 -19.80 1.78
C ALA A 41 8.10 -19.65 0.28
N ASN A 42 8.60 -18.48 -0.15
CA ASN A 42 8.94 -18.25 -1.56
C ASN A 42 10.01 -19.21 -2.08
N ARG A 43 10.98 -19.63 -1.26
CA ARG A 43 12.01 -20.59 -1.70
C ARG A 43 11.41 -21.97 -2.00
N GLU A 44 10.46 -22.41 -1.17
CA GLU A 44 9.75 -23.68 -1.38
C GLU A 44 8.79 -23.60 -2.57
N TYR A 45 8.13 -22.46 -2.72
CA TYR A 45 7.25 -22.15 -3.84
C TYR A 45 7.98 -22.17 -5.19
N GLU A 46 9.12 -21.49 -5.31
CA GLU A 46 9.94 -21.47 -6.54
C GLU A 46 10.41 -22.88 -6.94
N LYS A 47 10.75 -23.71 -5.94
CA LYS A 47 11.11 -25.10 -6.20
C LYS A 47 9.92 -25.88 -6.76
N LEU A 48 8.74 -25.74 -6.17
CA LEU A 48 7.52 -26.39 -6.65
C LEU A 48 7.17 -25.94 -8.07
N LEU A 49 7.25 -24.64 -8.37
CA LEU A 49 7.01 -24.08 -9.71
C LEU A 49 7.89 -24.74 -10.79
N SER A 50 9.14 -25.06 -10.46
CA SER A 50 10.07 -25.70 -11.40
C SER A 50 9.72 -27.15 -11.76
N GLU A 51 8.92 -27.82 -10.91
CA GLU A 51 8.50 -29.22 -11.07
C GLU A 51 7.14 -29.34 -11.78
N LEU A 52 6.43 -28.23 -11.99
CA LEU A 52 5.11 -28.21 -12.61
C LEU A 52 5.16 -28.28 -14.14
N SER A 53 4.06 -28.77 -14.72
CA SER A 53 3.85 -28.67 -16.17
C SER A 53 3.68 -27.21 -16.61
N ALA A 54 3.97 -26.92 -17.88
CA ALA A 54 3.88 -25.57 -18.43
C ALA A 54 2.47 -24.96 -18.29
N GLU A 55 1.41 -25.76 -18.44
CA GLU A 55 0.03 -25.29 -18.31
C GLU A 55 -0.32 -24.91 -16.87
N GLN A 56 0.07 -25.74 -15.89
CA GLN A 56 -0.13 -25.47 -14.47
C GLN A 56 0.68 -24.26 -14.00
N ARG A 57 1.93 -24.17 -14.47
CA ARG A 57 2.81 -23.04 -14.18
C ARG A 57 2.22 -21.73 -14.68
N ASN A 58 1.78 -21.69 -15.94
CA ASN A 58 1.19 -20.48 -16.53
C ASN A 58 -0.09 -20.06 -15.79
N PHE A 59 -0.95 -21.02 -15.38
CA PHE A 59 -2.11 -20.70 -14.54
C PHE A 59 -1.71 -20.07 -13.20
N LEU A 60 -0.72 -20.63 -12.51
CA LEU A 60 -0.27 -20.15 -11.20
C LEU A 60 0.44 -18.80 -11.28
N GLU A 61 1.28 -18.58 -12.29
CA GLU A 61 1.95 -17.30 -12.52
C GLU A 61 0.90 -16.19 -12.76
N ASN A 62 -0.10 -16.43 -13.63
CA ASN A 62 -1.18 -15.47 -13.85
C ASN A 62 -2.00 -15.20 -12.57
N TYR A 63 -2.27 -16.23 -11.76
CA TYR A 63 -2.96 -16.05 -10.48
C TYR A 63 -2.12 -15.22 -9.51
N MET A 64 -0.82 -15.48 -9.41
CA MET A 64 0.09 -14.72 -8.54
C MET A 64 0.18 -13.26 -8.96
N ASP A 65 0.29 -12.97 -10.26
CA ASP A 65 0.31 -11.60 -10.75
C ASP A 65 -0.95 -10.82 -10.34
N ILE A 66 -2.13 -11.47 -10.39
CA ILE A 66 -3.39 -10.88 -9.94
C ILE A 66 -3.40 -10.64 -8.43
N VAL A 67 -2.92 -11.61 -7.64
CA VAL A 67 -2.85 -11.50 -6.18
C VAL A 67 -1.89 -10.41 -5.75
N ASP A 68 -0.70 -10.34 -6.35
CA ASP A 68 0.30 -9.31 -6.08
C ASP A 68 -0.22 -7.92 -6.46
N HIS A 69 -0.91 -7.80 -7.60
CA HIS A 69 -1.55 -6.55 -7.98
C HIS A 69 -2.62 -6.13 -6.97
N ALA A 70 -3.49 -7.05 -6.54
CA ALA A 70 -4.52 -6.76 -5.53
C ALA A 70 -3.90 -6.34 -4.18
N HIS A 71 -2.82 -7.01 -3.76
CA HIS A 71 -2.08 -6.64 -2.55
C HIS A 71 -1.45 -5.25 -2.67
N PHE A 72 -0.86 -4.91 -3.81
CA PHE A 72 -0.31 -3.57 -4.05
C PHE A 72 -1.40 -2.49 -3.95
N GLN A 73 -2.56 -2.72 -4.56
CA GLN A 73 -3.69 -1.78 -4.49
C GLN A 73 -4.18 -1.58 -3.04
N GLU A 74 -4.27 -2.65 -2.25
CA GLU A 74 -4.66 -2.55 -0.84
C GLU A 74 -3.60 -1.81 -0.01
N GLN A 75 -2.31 -2.02 -0.28
CA GLN A 75 -1.25 -1.25 0.36
C GLN A 75 -1.33 0.25 0.01
N GLN A 76 -1.69 0.60 -1.23
CA GLN A 76 -1.89 1.99 -1.62
C GLN A 76 -3.09 2.60 -0.89
N ARG A 77 -4.20 1.86 -0.83
CA ARG A 77 -5.37 2.28 -0.06
C ARG A 77 -5.05 2.51 1.42
N ALA A 78 -4.30 1.61 2.06
CA ALA A 78 -3.89 1.77 3.44
C ALA A 78 -2.97 2.99 3.65
N TYR A 79 -2.04 3.24 2.72
CA TYR A 79 -1.19 4.43 2.75
C TYR A 79 -2.01 5.72 2.69
N TYR A 80 -2.96 5.78 1.77
CA TYR A 80 -3.89 6.89 1.64
C TYR A 80 -4.75 7.11 2.88
N GLN A 81 -5.29 6.04 3.46
CA GLN A 81 -6.05 6.12 4.70
C GLN A 81 -5.19 6.67 5.84
N GLY A 82 -3.92 6.25 5.95
CA GLY A 82 -3.00 6.78 6.95
C GLY A 82 -2.77 8.29 6.85
N ILE A 83 -2.71 8.84 5.63
CA ILE A 83 -2.61 10.30 5.41
C ILE A 83 -3.88 11.00 5.89
N VAL A 84 -5.05 10.46 5.57
CA VAL A 84 -6.36 10.99 5.97
C VAL A 84 -6.49 11.00 7.49
N ASP A 85 -6.16 9.88 8.13
CA ASP A 85 -6.20 9.73 9.57
C ASP A 85 -5.26 10.73 10.26
N ALA A 86 -4.06 10.95 9.71
CA ALA A 86 -3.13 11.95 10.21
C ALA A 86 -3.72 13.38 10.15
N VAL A 87 -4.35 13.76 9.04
CA VAL A 87 -5.03 15.07 8.91
C VAL A 87 -6.16 15.21 9.93
N GLN A 88 -6.97 14.16 10.12
CA GLN A 88 -8.06 14.16 11.09
C GLN A 88 -7.54 14.29 12.52
N ILE A 89 -6.46 13.59 12.88
CA ILE A 89 -5.81 13.70 14.19
C ILE A 89 -5.32 15.14 14.43
N LEU A 90 -4.62 15.74 13.46
CA LEU A 90 -4.11 17.10 13.57
C LEU A 90 -5.24 18.15 13.68
N ALA A 91 -6.36 17.94 12.97
CA ALA A 91 -7.54 18.79 13.10
C ALA A 91 -8.20 18.65 14.48
N GLY A 92 -8.35 17.41 14.98
CA GLY A 92 -8.91 17.14 16.31
C GLY A 92 -8.06 17.71 17.46
N LEU A 93 -6.73 17.79 17.28
CA LEU A 93 -5.81 18.44 18.20
C LEU A 93 -5.79 19.98 18.06
N GLY A 94 -6.53 20.55 17.09
CA GLY A 94 -6.55 21.99 16.81
C GLY A 94 -5.27 22.54 16.19
N ILE A 95 -4.34 21.67 15.77
CA ILE A 95 -3.07 22.05 15.12
C ILE A 95 -3.35 22.56 13.71
N VAL A 96 -4.22 21.85 12.98
CA VAL A 96 -4.73 22.31 11.69
C VAL A 96 -6.06 23.00 11.93
N LYS A 97 -6.13 24.31 11.61
CA LYS A 97 -7.41 25.02 11.65
C LYS A 97 -8.38 24.36 10.69
N GLU A 98 -9.57 24.00 11.18
CA GLU A 98 -10.69 23.64 10.32
C GLU A 98 -10.90 24.76 9.30
N SER A 99 -10.57 24.49 8.05
CA SER A 99 -10.85 25.37 6.93
C SER A 99 -11.86 24.70 6.01
N VAL A 100 -12.59 25.49 5.24
CA VAL A 100 -13.53 24.99 4.23
C VAL A 100 -12.83 23.99 3.30
N LYS A 101 -11.57 24.26 2.94
CA LYS A 101 -10.74 23.38 2.09
C LYS A 101 -10.41 22.04 2.75
N VAL A 102 -10.14 22.01 4.06
CA VAL A 102 -9.88 20.75 4.80
C VAL A 102 -11.17 19.93 4.91
N LYS A 103 -12.32 20.58 5.15
CA LYS A 103 -13.63 19.90 5.18
C LYS A 103 -14.02 19.36 3.79
N GLU A 104 -13.76 20.11 2.72
CA GLU A 104 -13.99 19.66 1.34
C GLU A 104 -13.11 18.46 1.00
N LEU A 105 -11.82 18.48 1.36
CA LEU A 105 -10.90 17.36 1.17
C LEU A 105 -11.39 16.11 1.93
N LEU A 106 -11.73 16.24 3.21
CA LEU A 106 -12.22 15.11 4.02
C LEU A 106 -13.53 14.54 3.47
N ASN A 107 -14.50 15.39 3.11
CA ASN A 107 -15.77 14.94 2.53
C ASN A 107 -15.63 14.26 1.16
N THR A 108 -14.57 14.60 0.44
CA THR A 108 -14.23 14.01 -0.85
C THR A 108 -13.60 12.62 -0.66
N ILE A 109 -12.76 12.46 0.36
CA ILE A 109 -12.07 11.22 0.67
C ILE A 109 -12.98 10.20 1.38
N MET A 110 -13.88 10.67 2.26
CA MET A 110 -14.76 9.81 3.05
C MET A 110 -16.02 9.29 2.31
N LYS A 111 -16.17 9.62 1.02
CA LYS A 111 -17.25 9.12 0.15
C LYS A 111 -16.76 7.95 -0.70
#